data_AF-A0A0K1EA28-F1
#
_entry.id   AF-A0A0K1EA28-F1
#
_cell.length_a   1.000
_cell.length_b   1.000
_cell.length_c   1.000
_cell.angle_alpha   90.00
_cell.angle_beta   90.00
_cell.angle_gamma   90.00
#
_symmetry.space_group_name_H-M   'P 1'
#
loop_
_entity.id
_entity.type
_entity.pdbx_description
1 polymer ?
#
loop_
_entity_poly.entity_id
_entity_poly.type
_entity_poly.pdbx_seq_one_letter_code
_entity_poly.pdbx_strand_id
1 'polypeptide(L)'
;MRFRALALGCLIALSMSACAGEEVLTDEVTAEAHGAAAATKITASEGALVLTFDTLGTFQDRPGGRALVIEATANRYLAEVFSFVPDDAFGEANIISPRRLEVVLPVGHELNSILSGLPLLLSVKTNTGSPNAYTAEVKLASRFYDFRGSNSIWIDENVNPIYKVNGPNPLVYRGRADAAASALSVTAPDGSPLVARVDADTFNLDWSYSTLNEAADPHTTPLTFSATLNNGTTVQKTARLATRVVGLALTSGDPYTSFPQTVCTPAAYHCVHGAPDGTTDFSACGTYREVSRCMYSSSACEWAPLEPLALDPIDASALEPARATWNINTNGYTWHHMTSLVAYETPECTDEPKTIQGIIADLEQNDIQHQNYWGGSFLDRAGLANTLFFRSGYPDGTSLLGAVDGFAGGGDIQAWYATERDSCHNCTQNIARAVLFYPGSGLVLVFDGYYGYDS
;
A
#
# COMPACT_ATOMS: atom_id res chain seq x y z
N MET A 1 -1.26 40.73 -28.83
CA MET A 1 -1.86 41.74 -29.74
C MET A 1 -3.14 41.17 -30.35
N ARG A 2 -4.25 41.93 -30.23
CA ARG A 2 -5.56 41.93 -30.92
C ARG A 2 -5.92 40.67 -31.76
N PHE A 3 -7.09 40.04 -31.55
CA PHE A 3 -8.38 40.61 -31.97
C PHE A 3 -9.65 39.90 -31.40
N ARG A 4 -10.68 40.74 -31.19
CA ARG A 4 -12.17 40.60 -31.34
C ARG A 4 -12.93 39.56 -30.48
N ALA A 5 -13.83 39.95 -29.56
CA ALA A 5 -15.14 40.66 -29.68
C ALA A 5 -16.21 39.79 -30.38
N LEU A 6 -17.47 39.61 -29.96
CA LEU A 6 -18.48 40.36 -29.18
C LEU A 6 -19.47 39.34 -28.56
N ALA A 7 -20.01 39.55 -27.33
CA ALA A 7 -21.38 40.04 -26.98
C ALA A 7 -22.56 39.13 -27.46
N LEU A 8 -23.67 38.88 -26.75
CA LEU A 8 -24.46 39.70 -25.83
C LEU A 8 -25.63 38.85 -25.25
N GLY A 9 -25.95 39.02 -23.95
CA GLY A 9 -27.33 39.17 -23.44
C GLY A 9 -28.01 37.94 -22.81
N CYS A 10 -28.25 37.91 -21.48
CA CYS A 10 -29.47 38.36 -20.76
C CYS A 10 -30.73 37.52 -21.10
N LEU A 11 -31.66 37.10 -20.21
CA LEU A 11 -31.93 37.26 -18.78
C LEU A 11 -33.05 36.22 -18.42
N ILE A 12 -33.01 35.65 -17.22
CA ILE A 12 -34.09 35.24 -16.29
C ILE A 12 -35.50 34.88 -16.83
N ALA A 13 -36.04 33.70 -16.44
CA ALA A 13 -37.38 33.56 -15.83
C ALA A 13 -37.62 32.15 -15.23
N LEU A 14 -38.03 32.14 -13.95
CA LEU A 14 -38.64 31.01 -13.22
C LEU A 14 -40.07 30.74 -13.70
N SER A 15 -40.47 29.47 -13.75
CA SER A 15 -41.86 29.08 -13.50
C SER A 15 -41.95 27.66 -12.93
N MET A 16 -42.63 27.52 -11.79
CA MET A 16 -43.19 26.26 -11.29
C MET A 16 -44.65 26.18 -11.75
N SER A 17 -45.14 25.00 -12.15
CA SER A 17 -46.52 24.59 -11.95
C SER A 17 -46.71 23.07 -12.14
N ALA A 18 -47.10 22.43 -11.05
CA ALA A 18 -48.08 21.34 -10.86
C ALA A 18 -48.43 20.32 -11.98
N CYS A 19 -48.44 19.07 -11.52
CA CYS A 19 -48.97 17.80 -12.03
C CYS A 19 -50.14 17.81 -13.03
N ALA A 20 -50.03 16.95 -14.05
CA ALA A 20 -51.12 16.13 -14.57
C ALA A 20 -50.51 14.83 -15.15
N GLY A 21 -51.14 13.69 -14.83
CA GLY A 21 -50.55 12.36 -14.96
C GLY A 21 -50.45 11.83 -16.38
N GLU A 22 -49.45 10.97 -16.56
CA GLU A 22 -49.29 10.13 -17.75
C GLU A 22 -49.05 8.70 -17.25
N GLU A 23 -50.00 7.80 -17.54
CA GLU A 23 -49.85 6.36 -17.35
C GLU A 23 -48.75 5.88 -18.30
N VAL A 24 -47.57 5.62 -17.75
CA VAL A 24 -46.50 4.92 -18.47
C VAL A 24 -46.55 3.45 -18.05
N LEU A 25 -47.17 2.64 -18.91
CA LEU A 25 -46.87 1.22 -19.03
C LEU A 25 -45.43 1.10 -19.53
N THR A 26 -44.51 0.69 -18.66
CA THR A 26 -43.19 0.21 -19.08
C THR A 26 -42.91 -1.13 -18.44
N ASP A 27 -42.64 -2.08 -19.32
CA ASP A 27 -42.34 -3.47 -19.07
C ASP A 27 -41.37 -3.70 -17.91
N GLU A 28 -41.72 -4.69 -17.10
CA GLU A 28 -40.87 -5.34 -16.13
C GLU A 28 -39.69 -6.01 -16.85
N VAL A 29 -38.61 -5.26 -17.06
CA VAL A 29 -37.31 -5.84 -17.40
C VAL A 29 -36.74 -6.39 -16.09
N THR A 30 -36.96 -7.68 -15.86
CA THR A 30 -36.12 -8.48 -14.98
C THR A 30 -34.67 -8.32 -15.42
N ALA A 31 -33.94 -7.42 -14.76
CA ALA A 31 -32.51 -7.31 -14.88
C ALA A 31 -31.89 -8.53 -14.22
N GLU A 32 -31.62 -9.57 -15.01
CA GLU A 32 -30.65 -10.59 -14.65
C GLU A 32 -29.29 -9.89 -14.47
N ALA A 33 -28.91 -9.68 -13.21
CA ALA A 33 -27.56 -9.29 -12.85
C ALA A 33 -26.62 -10.46 -13.17
N HIS A 34 -26.22 -10.58 -14.43
CA HIS A 34 -25.09 -11.41 -14.81
C HIS A 34 -23.83 -10.84 -14.15
N GLY A 35 -23.33 -11.55 -13.13
CA GLY A 35 -21.96 -11.34 -12.67
C GLY A 35 -21.02 -11.40 -13.87
N ALA A 36 -20.09 -10.46 -13.96
CA ALA A 36 -19.14 -10.36 -15.07
C ALA A 36 -18.55 -11.74 -15.39
N ALA A 37 -18.70 -12.20 -16.63
CA ALA A 37 -18.10 -13.46 -17.06
C ALA A 37 -16.58 -13.32 -16.92
N ALA A 38 -16.02 -13.98 -15.91
CA ALA A 38 -14.59 -13.92 -15.66
C ALA A 38 -13.81 -14.37 -16.90
N ALA A 39 -12.80 -13.59 -17.29
CA ALA A 39 -12.00 -13.87 -18.47
C ALA A 39 -11.44 -15.29 -18.40
N THR A 40 -11.64 -16.08 -19.45
CA THR A 40 -11.16 -17.47 -19.54
C THR A 40 -9.68 -17.55 -19.86
N LYS A 41 -9.08 -16.42 -20.26
CA LYS A 41 -7.67 -16.31 -20.64
C LYS A 41 -7.06 -15.02 -20.14
N ILE A 42 -5.78 -15.07 -19.79
CA ILE A 42 -4.96 -13.90 -19.44
C ILE A 42 -3.73 -13.88 -20.32
N THR A 43 -3.36 -12.70 -20.85
CA THR A 43 -2.28 -12.55 -21.82
C THR A 43 -1.29 -11.49 -21.35
N ALA A 44 0.00 -11.77 -21.54
CA ALA A 44 1.07 -10.79 -21.40
C ALA A 44 1.95 -10.83 -22.66
N SER A 45 2.62 -9.71 -22.93
CA SER A 45 3.55 -9.60 -24.04
C SER A 45 4.81 -8.87 -23.61
N GLU A 46 5.96 -9.34 -24.09
CA GLU A 46 7.26 -8.70 -23.91
C GLU A 46 8.10 -8.96 -25.16
N GLY A 47 8.67 -7.89 -25.72
CA GLY A 47 9.41 -7.97 -26.99
C GLY A 47 8.62 -8.69 -28.10
N ALA A 48 9.13 -9.85 -28.53
CA ALA A 48 8.52 -10.65 -29.61
C ALA A 48 7.61 -11.79 -29.12
N LEU A 49 7.53 -12.01 -27.81
CA LEU A 49 6.77 -13.07 -27.17
C LEU A 49 5.42 -12.55 -26.66
N VAL A 50 4.37 -13.29 -26.96
CA VAL A 50 3.05 -13.19 -26.34
C VAL A 50 2.75 -14.54 -25.71
N LEU A 51 2.44 -14.54 -24.41
CA LEU A 51 2.08 -15.71 -23.64
C LEU A 51 0.66 -15.55 -23.10
N THR A 52 -0.16 -16.58 -23.30
CA THR A 52 -1.57 -16.59 -22.88
C THR A 52 -1.86 -17.83 -22.06
N PHE A 53 -2.26 -17.66 -20.80
CA PHE A 53 -2.70 -18.74 -19.92
C PHE A 53 -4.22 -18.90 -19.96
N ASP A 54 -4.69 -20.14 -19.86
CA ASP A 54 -6.07 -20.41 -19.45
C ASP A 54 -6.20 -20.07 -17.95
N THR A 55 -7.25 -19.33 -17.59
CA THR A 55 -7.38 -18.83 -16.21
C THR A 55 -7.85 -19.90 -15.26
N LEU A 56 -8.53 -20.95 -15.73
CA LEU A 56 -9.01 -22.05 -14.88
C LEU A 56 -7.97 -23.17 -14.80
N GLY A 57 -7.42 -23.42 -13.61
CA GLY A 57 -6.59 -24.59 -13.39
C GLY A 57 -7.42 -25.87 -13.24
N THR A 58 -6.87 -26.99 -13.68
CA THR A 58 -7.53 -28.30 -13.61
C THR A 58 -6.72 -29.24 -12.72
N PHE A 59 -7.37 -29.83 -11.73
CA PHE A 59 -6.75 -30.87 -10.92
C PHE A 59 -6.74 -32.20 -11.66
N GLN A 60 -5.58 -32.85 -11.70
CA GLN A 60 -5.36 -34.09 -12.43
C GLN A 60 -4.49 -35.05 -11.60
N ASP A 61 -4.69 -36.34 -11.80
CA ASP A 61 -3.82 -37.36 -11.24
C ASP A 61 -2.59 -37.51 -12.15
N ARG A 62 -1.40 -37.31 -11.58
CA ARG A 62 -0.11 -37.41 -12.28
C ARG A 62 0.80 -38.44 -11.59
N PRO A 63 1.85 -38.95 -12.26
CA PRO A 63 2.87 -39.76 -11.59
C PRO A 63 3.54 -38.94 -10.49
N GLY A 64 3.17 -39.16 -9.23
CA GLY A 64 3.61 -38.33 -8.09
C GLY A 64 2.46 -37.83 -7.20
N GLY A 65 1.21 -37.89 -7.69
CA GLY A 65 0.01 -37.56 -6.92
C GLY A 65 -0.95 -36.66 -7.66
N ARG A 66 -1.92 -36.11 -6.91
CA ARG A 66 -2.84 -35.09 -7.41
C ARG A 66 -2.09 -33.78 -7.61
N ALA A 67 -2.27 -33.13 -8.75
CA ALA A 67 -1.61 -31.86 -9.06
C ALA A 67 -2.58 -30.89 -9.75
N LEU A 68 -2.38 -29.60 -9.52
CA LEU A 68 -3.00 -28.54 -10.31
C LEU A 68 -2.21 -28.36 -11.61
N VAL A 69 -2.91 -28.43 -12.74
CA VAL A 69 -2.34 -28.19 -14.07
C VAL A 69 -2.93 -26.90 -14.64
N ILE A 70 -2.05 -26.00 -15.06
CA ILE A 70 -2.41 -24.78 -15.81
C ILE A 70 -1.74 -24.81 -17.18
N GLU A 71 -2.49 -24.48 -18.22
CA GLU A 71 -2.00 -24.50 -19.59
C GLU A 71 -1.77 -23.09 -20.14
N ALA A 72 -0.77 -22.96 -21.00
CA ALA A 72 -0.51 -21.74 -21.72
C ALA A 72 -0.16 -21.96 -23.19
N THR A 73 -0.36 -20.92 -23.98
CA THR A 73 -0.04 -20.85 -25.40
C THR A 73 0.88 -19.68 -25.68
N ALA A 74 1.80 -19.84 -26.62
CA ALA A 74 2.75 -18.82 -27.04
C ALA A 74 2.59 -18.50 -28.53
N ASN A 75 2.83 -17.26 -28.93
CA ASN A 75 2.89 -16.90 -30.36
C ASN A 75 4.20 -17.37 -31.05
N ARG A 76 5.21 -17.78 -30.28
CA ARG A 76 6.52 -18.25 -30.76
C ARG A 76 6.75 -19.72 -30.43
N TYR A 77 7.66 -20.35 -31.18
CA TYR A 77 8.10 -21.71 -30.90
C TYR A 77 8.93 -21.75 -29.63
N LEU A 78 8.51 -22.59 -28.68
CA LEU A 78 9.18 -22.79 -27.40
C LEU A 78 10.40 -23.71 -27.58
N ALA A 79 11.50 -23.35 -26.94
CA ALA A 79 12.74 -24.13 -26.90
C ALA A 79 12.91 -24.81 -25.54
N GLU A 80 12.63 -24.08 -24.46
CA GLU A 80 12.79 -24.55 -23.08
C GLU A 80 11.81 -23.79 -22.19
N VAL A 81 11.26 -24.47 -21.18
CA VAL A 81 10.44 -23.87 -20.13
C VAL A 81 10.87 -24.45 -18.79
N PHE A 82 10.88 -23.62 -17.74
CA PHE A 82 11.29 -24.05 -16.40
C PHE A 82 10.57 -23.21 -15.34
N SER A 83 9.93 -23.85 -14.37
CA SER A 83 9.23 -23.18 -13.27
C SER A 83 10.08 -23.13 -12.00
N PHE A 84 10.03 -22.00 -11.32
CA PHE A 84 10.80 -21.76 -10.10
C PHE A 84 10.11 -20.72 -9.22
N VAL A 85 10.51 -20.69 -7.96
CA VAL A 85 10.33 -19.55 -7.07
C VAL A 85 11.71 -18.96 -6.84
N PRO A 86 11.84 -17.73 -6.29
CA PRO A 86 13.16 -17.24 -5.95
C PRO A 86 13.96 -18.27 -5.14
N ASP A 87 15.19 -18.51 -5.59
CA ASP A 87 16.19 -19.42 -5.00
C ASP A 87 15.95 -20.94 -5.15
N ASP A 88 14.78 -21.42 -5.61
CA ASP A 88 14.49 -22.86 -5.69
C ASP A 88 13.65 -23.27 -6.92
N ALA A 89 13.94 -24.46 -7.45
CA ALA A 89 13.07 -25.13 -8.43
C ALA A 89 11.71 -25.43 -7.78
N PHE A 90 10.62 -25.15 -8.50
CA PHE A 90 9.27 -25.21 -7.91
C PHE A 90 8.23 -25.58 -8.94
N GLY A 91 7.43 -26.61 -8.67
CA GLY A 91 6.58 -27.24 -9.67
C GLY A 91 7.37 -27.81 -10.85
N GLU A 92 6.63 -28.22 -11.88
CA GLU A 92 7.20 -28.64 -13.16
C GLU A 92 6.60 -27.82 -14.30
N ALA A 93 7.42 -27.45 -15.27
CA ALA A 93 6.96 -26.83 -16.51
C ALA A 93 7.35 -27.71 -17.70
N ASN A 94 6.39 -28.01 -18.57
CA ASN A 94 6.57 -28.93 -19.68
C ASN A 94 6.08 -28.31 -21.00
N ILE A 95 6.84 -28.48 -22.08
CA ILE A 95 6.39 -28.15 -23.44
C ILE A 95 5.54 -29.31 -23.94
N ILE A 96 4.23 -29.09 -24.08
CA ILE A 96 3.27 -30.11 -24.56
C ILE A 96 3.05 -30.03 -26.08
N SER A 97 3.39 -28.90 -26.69
CA SER A 97 3.46 -28.75 -28.15
C SER A 97 4.41 -27.62 -28.51
N PRO A 98 4.81 -27.44 -29.79
CA PRO A 98 5.79 -26.43 -30.16
C PRO A 98 5.45 -24.99 -29.73
N ARG A 99 4.19 -24.70 -29.41
CA ARG A 99 3.70 -23.40 -28.93
C ARG A 99 2.78 -23.50 -27.70
N ARG A 100 2.78 -24.63 -27.02
CA ARG A 100 1.95 -24.87 -25.82
C ARG A 100 2.82 -25.43 -24.71
N LEU A 101 2.57 -24.96 -23.51
CA LEU A 101 3.20 -25.47 -22.30
C LEU A 101 2.13 -25.75 -21.25
N GLU A 102 2.48 -26.59 -20.29
CA GLU A 102 1.74 -26.75 -19.03
C GLU A 102 2.69 -26.47 -17.86
N VAL A 103 2.11 -25.97 -16.76
CA VAL A 103 2.77 -25.93 -15.45
C VAL A 103 1.98 -26.82 -14.50
N VAL A 104 2.69 -27.69 -13.79
CA VAL A 104 2.15 -28.71 -12.88
C VAL A 104 2.62 -28.37 -11.47
N LEU A 105 1.66 -28.15 -10.57
CA LEU A 105 1.91 -27.87 -9.16
C LEU A 105 1.31 -29.01 -8.31
N PRO A 106 2.13 -29.88 -7.71
CA PRO A 106 1.67 -30.89 -6.77
C PRO A 106 0.79 -30.29 -5.66
N VAL A 107 -0.31 -30.97 -5.34
CA VAL A 107 -1.14 -30.63 -4.17
C VAL A 107 -0.30 -30.83 -2.91
N GLY A 108 -0.34 -29.86 -2.00
CA GLY A 108 0.48 -29.85 -0.78
C GLY A 108 1.27 -28.55 -0.64
N HIS A 109 2.51 -28.67 -0.18
CA HIS A 109 3.35 -27.52 0.15
C HIS A 109 3.56 -26.56 -1.02
N GLU A 110 3.74 -27.09 -2.24
CA GLU A 110 4.02 -26.25 -3.40
C GLU A 110 2.83 -25.38 -3.78
N LEU A 111 1.68 -26.02 -4.05
CA LEU A 111 0.46 -25.29 -4.37
C LEU A 111 0.03 -24.33 -3.24
N ASN A 112 0.15 -24.74 -1.97
CA ASN A 112 -0.13 -23.88 -0.82
C ASN A 112 0.75 -22.62 -0.83
N SER A 113 2.05 -22.77 -1.11
CA SER A 113 2.98 -21.66 -1.14
C SER A 113 2.64 -20.65 -2.22
N ILE A 114 2.29 -21.10 -3.43
CA ILE A 114 1.87 -20.18 -4.51
C ILE A 114 0.54 -19.49 -4.14
N LEU A 115 -0.46 -20.25 -3.68
CA LEU A 115 -1.75 -19.70 -3.28
C LEU A 115 -1.67 -18.70 -2.12
N SER A 116 -0.67 -18.85 -1.24
CA SER A 116 -0.41 -17.90 -0.16
C SER A 116 0.20 -16.57 -0.63
N GLY A 117 0.49 -16.43 -1.94
CA GLY A 117 1.02 -15.21 -2.55
C GLY A 117 2.50 -15.28 -2.93
N LEU A 118 3.14 -16.46 -2.93
CA LEU A 118 4.50 -16.59 -3.48
C LEU A 118 4.44 -16.50 -5.01
N PRO A 119 5.25 -15.64 -5.67
CA PRO A 119 5.24 -15.55 -7.11
C PRO A 119 5.80 -16.82 -7.73
N LEU A 120 5.05 -17.43 -8.65
CA LEU A 120 5.55 -18.50 -9.50
C LEU A 120 6.22 -17.87 -10.72
N LEU A 121 7.52 -18.07 -10.86
CA LEU A 121 8.29 -17.60 -12.00
C LEU A 121 8.44 -18.73 -13.02
N LEU A 122 8.36 -18.36 -14.30
CA LEU A 122 8.51 -19.28 -15.43
C LEU A 122 9.54 -18.72 -16.39
N SER A 123 10.70 -19.37 -16.47
CA SER A 123 11.68 -19.12 -17.53
C SER A 123 11.13 -19.69 -18.84
N VAL A 124 11.09 -18.87 -19.88
CA VAL A 124 10.59 -19.21 -21.21
C VAL A 124 11.64 -18.83 -22.24
N LYS A 125 12.22 -19.84 -22.91
CA LYS A 125 13.11 -19.63 -24.06
C LYS A 125 12.40 -19.96 -25.36
N THR A 126 12.61 -19.14 -26.38
CA THR A 126 12.03 -19.33 -27.72
C THR A 126 13.09 -19.67 -28.75
N ASN A 127 12.70 -20.42 -29.78
CA ASN A 127 13.59 -20.73 -30.93
C ASN A 127 13.83 -19.51 -31.84
N THR A 128 12.97 -18.49 -31.75
CA THR A 128 13.00 -17.30 -32.63
C THR A 128 12.56 -16.05 -31.86
N GLY A 129 13.00 -14.88 -32.34
CA GLY A 129 12.75 -13.59 -31.70
C GLY A 129 14.02 -13.01 -31.07
N SER A 130 14.05 -11.69 -30.88
CA SER A 130 15.06 -11.01 -30.08
C SER A 130 14.33 -10.06 -29.11
N PRO A 131 14.48 -10.21 -27.79
CA PRO A 131 15.20 -11.29 -27.10
C PRO A 131 14.55 -12.67 -27.32
N ASN A 132 15.24 -13.75 -26.94
CA ASN A 132 14.73 -15.13 -27.01
C ASN A 132 14.66 -15.83 -25.65
N ALA A 133 14.91 -15.09 -24.57
CA ALA A 133 14.78 -15.54 -23.18
C ALA A 133 13.91 -14.53 -22.44
N TYR A 134 12.93 -15.05 -21.71
CA TYR A 134 11.94 -14.27 -21.00
C TYR A 134 11.68 -14.94 -19.64
N THR A 135 11.23 -14.17 -18.66
CA THR A 135 10.65 -14.69 -17.42
C THR A 135 9.21 -14.21 -17.30
N ALA A 136 8.29 -15.12 -17.03
CA ALA A 136 6.91 -14.80 -16.69
C ALA A 136 6.70 -14.86 -15.18
N GLU A 137 5.96 -13.91 -14.62
CA GLU A 137 5.37 -14.02 -13.29
C GLU A 137 3.93 -14.49 -13.44
N VAL A 138 3.60 -15.64 -12.85
CA VAL A 138 2.25 -16.22 -12.86
C VAL A 138 1.68 -16.15 -11.45
N LYS A 139 0.59 -15.40 -11.26
CA LYS A 139 -0.10 -15.27 -9.97
C LYS A 139 -1.31 -16.19 -9.94
N LEU A 140 -1.34 -17.09 -8.96
CA LEU A 140 -2.49 -17.96 -8.72
C LEU A 140 -3.25 -17.52 -7.47
N ALA A 141 -4.57 -17.61 -7.53
CA ALA A 141 -5.41 -17.40 -6.36
C ALA A 141 -6.71 -18.22 -6.46
N SER A 142 -7.31 -18.51 -5.30
CA SER A 142 -8.62 -19.14 -5.25
C SER A 142 -9.72 -18.11 -5.50
N ARG A 143 -10.69 -18.45 -6.34
CA ARG A 143 -11.78 -17.54 -6.75
C ARG A 143 -13.10 -18.27 -6.83
N PHE A 144 -14.15 -17.62 -6.35
CA PHE A 144 -15.51 -18.05 -6.59
C PHE A 144 -15.93 -17.74 -8.03
N TYR A 145 -16.76 -18.59 -8.62
CA TYR A 145 -17.33 -18.37 -9.94
C TYR A 145 -18.63 -19.16 -10.11
N ASP A 146 -19.31 -18.99 -11.24
CA ASP A 146 -20.56 -19.72 -11.56
C ASP A 146 -21.63 -19.51 -10.47
N PHE A 147 -21.85 -18.24 -10.10
CA PHE A 147 -22.82 -17.84 -9.09
C PHE A 147 -24.25 -18.07 -9.58
N ARG A 148 -25.07 -18.81 -8.82
CA ARG A 148 -26.48 -19.10 -9.16
C ARG A 148 -27.37 -19.04 -7.92
N GLY A 149 -28.63 -18.66 -8.08
CA GLY A 149 -29.61 -18.60 -6.98
C GLY A 149 -29.93 -17.17 -6.56
N SER A 150 -30.24 -16.97 -5.28
CA SER A 150 -30.79 -15.71 -4.77
C SER A 150 -29.81 -14.54 -4.83
N ASN A 151 -30.30 -13.37 -5.25
CA ASN A 151 -29.56 -12.11 -5.21
C ASN A 151 -29.46 -11.50 -3.80
N SER A 152 -30.16 -12.05 -2.81
CA SER A 152 -30.07 -11.62 -1.41
C SER A 152 -28.80 -12.13 -0.70
N ILE A 153 -28.01 -12.99 -1.35
CA ILE A 153 -26.67 -13.37 -0.92
C ILE A 153 -25.70 -12.83 -1.98
N TRP A 154 -24.83 -11.91 -1.58
CA TRP A 154 -23.69 -11.48 -2.37
C TRP A 154 -22.46 -12.28 -1.93
N ILE A 155 -21.66 -12.77 -2.88
CA ILE A 155 -20.44 -13.52 -2.58
C ILE A 155 -19.31 -12.78 -3.30
N ASP A 156 -18.28 -12.37 -2.57
CA ASP A 156 -17.09 -11.77 -3.18
C ASP A 156 -16.36 -12.86 -3.99
N GLU A 157 -15.91 -12.52 -5.19
CA GLU A 157 -15.16 -13.44 -6.04
C GLU A 157 -13.85 -13.88 -5.36
N ASN A 158 -13.25 -12.99 -4.58
CA ASN A 158 -11.91 -13.17 -4.05
C ASN A 158 -11.89 -14.05 -2.81
N VAL A 159 -11.03 -15.07 -2.83
CA VAL A 159 -10.54 -15.76 -1.64
C VAL A 159 -9.06 -15.42 -1.49
N ASN A 160 -8.72 -14.67 -0.46
CA ASN A 160 -7.39 -14.10 -0.27
C ASN A 160 -6.67 -14.76 0.90
N PRO A 161 -5.36 -15.06 0.78
CA PRO A 161 -4.57 -15.50 1.93
C PRO A 161 -4.35 -14.33 2.89
N ILE A 162 -4.57 -14.57 4.17
CA ILE A 162 -4.37 -13.61 5.25
C ILE A 162 -3.53 -14.23 6.37
N TYR A 163 -2.89 -13.37 7.15
CA TYR A 163 -2.20 -13.78 8.37
C TYR A 163 -3.15 -13.68 9.56
N LYS A 164 -3.49 -14.83 10.16
CA LYS A 164 -4.33 -14.93 11.34
C LYS A 164 -3.68 -15.86 12.35
N VAL A 165 -3.37 -15.35 13.53
CA VAL A 165 -2.81 -16.15 14.64
C VAL A 165 -3.88 -17.14 15.11
N ASN A 166 -3.81 -18.38 14.62
CA ASN A 166 -4.75 -19.44 14.92
C ASN A 166 -4.03 -20.79 15.08
N GLY A 167 -3.23 -20.92 16.14
CA GLY A 167 -2.42 -22.10 16.40
C GLY A 167 -1.12 -22.13 15.56
N PRO A 168 -0.62 -23.32 15.17
CA PRO A 168 0.71 -23.46 14.58
C PRO A 168 0.80 -22.98 13.12
N ASN A 169 -0.33 -22.80 12.44
CA ASN A 169 -0.36 -22.33 11.06
C ASN A 169 -1.13 -21.00 10.97
N PRO A 170 -0.43 -19.87 10.74
CA PRO A 170 -1.07 -18.57 10.68
C PRO A 170 -1.74 -18.27 9.33
N LEU A 171 -1.58 -19.14 8.33
CA LEU A 171 -2.16 -18.95 7.00
C LEU A 171 -3.63 -19.37 6.99
N VAL A 172 -4.52 -18.40 6.73
CA VAL A 172 -5.95 -18.62 6.49
C VAL A 172 -6.31 -18.06 5.13
N TYR A 173 -7.17 -18.77 4.41
CA TYR A 173 -7.75 -18.28 3.16
C TYR A 173 -9.13 -17.74 3.47
N ARG A 174 -9.34 -16.44 3.23
CA ARG A 174 -10.58 -15.75 3.58
C ARG A 174 -11.34 -15.34 2.33
N GLY A 175 -12.58 -15.82 2.21
CA GLY A 175 -13.61 -15.26 1.35
C GLY A 175 -14.58 -14.39 2.14
N ARG A 176 -15.46 -13.67 1.43
CA ARG A 176 -16.51 -12.84 2.02
C ARG A 176 -17.85 -13.11 1.34
N ALA A 177 -18.91 -13.05 2.13
CA ALA A 177 -20.27 -13.00 1.62
C ALA A 177 -21.10 -11.98 2.42
N ASP A 178 -22.01 -11.30 1.74
CA ASP A 178 -22.94 -10.36 2.36
C ASP A 178 -24.38 -10.87 2.20
N ALA A 179 -25.13 -10.86 3.30
CA ALA A 179 -26.55 -11.18 3.34
C ALA A 179 -27.18 -10.49 4.54
N ALA A 180 -28.33 -9.83 4.35
CA ALA A 180 -29.10 -9.23 5.43
C ALA A 180 -29.77 -10.30 6.32
N ALA A 181 -28.95 -11.03 7.07
CA ALA A 181 -29.27 -12.24 7.80
C ALA A 181 -28.54 -12.26 9.15
N SER A 182 -29.13 -12.97 10.12
CA SER A 182 -28.48 -13.18 11.42
C SER A 182 -27.43 -14.29 11.39
N ALA A 183 -27.54 -15.21 10.43
CA ALA A 183 -26.63 -16.32 10.22
C ALA A 183 -26.53 -16.69 8.73
N LEU A 184 -25.33 -17.10 8.33
CA LEU A 184 -25.01 -17.71 7.05
C LEU A 184 -24.33 -19.05 7.31
N SER A 185 -24.70 -20.07 6.56
CA SER A 185 -24.00 -21.36 6.55
C SER A 185 -23.55 -21.67 5.13
N VAL A 186 -22.33 -22.21 5.01
CA VAL A 186 -21.81 -22.75 3.74
C VAL A 186 -21.67 -24.26 3.90
N THR A 187 -22.27 -24.98 2.97
CA THR A 187 -22.17 -26.45 2.91
C THR A 187 -21.51 -26.84 1.60
N ALA A 188 -20.62 -27.82 1.67
CA ALA A 188 -19.96 -28.43 0.53
C ALA A 188 -19.82 -29.93 0.82
N PRO A 189 -19.75 -30.79 -0.20
CA PRO A 189 -19.47 -32.22 0.01
C PRO A 189 -18.22 -32.43 0.86
N ASP A 190 -17.16 -31.67 0.58
CA ASP A 190 -15.90 -31.61 1.33
C ASP A 190 -15.44 -30.13 1.48
N GLY A 191 -14.56 -29.82 2.44
CA GLY A 191 -13.92 -28.50 2.52
C GLY A 191 -14.79 -27.30 2.96
N SER A 192 -15.81 -27.48 3.81
CA SER A 192 -16.63 -26.34 4.26
C SER A 192 -15.83 -25.30 5.07
N PRO A 193 -16.00 -23.98 4.84
CA PRO A 193 -15.32 -22.96 5.63
C PRO A 193 -15.88 -22.85 7.04
N LEU A 194 -15.08 -22.26 7.93
CA LEU A 194 -15.62 -21.62 9.13
C LEU A 194 -16.29 -20.31 8.72
N VAL A 195 -17.58 -20.19 9.01
CA VAL A 195 -18.34 -18.95 8.75
C VAL A 195 -18.40 -18.12 10.03
N ALA A 196 -17.95 -16.87 9.96
CA ALA A 196 -18.01 -15.92 11.07
C ALA A 196 -18.65 -14.62 10.61
N ARG A 197 -19.65 -14.15 11.36
CA ARG A 197 -20.28 -12.85 11.12
C ARG A 197 -19.36 -11.73 11.58
N VAL A 198 -19.13 -10.74 10.74
CA VAL A 198 -18.24 -9.59 11.01
C VAL A 198 -19.06 -8.39 11.50
N ASP A 199 -20.20 -8.14 10.85
CA ASP A 199 -21.10 -7.04 11.18
C ASP A 199 -22.57 -7.42 10.87
N ALA A 200 -23.44 -6.43 10.62
CA ALA A 200 -24.87 -6.65 10.45
C ALA A 200 -25.24 -7.53 9.24
N ASP A 201 -24.45 -7.53 8.18
CA ASP A 201 -24.74 -8.23 6.94
C ASP A 201 -23.52 -8.90 6.29
N THR A 202 -22.31 -8.69 6.81
CA THR A 202 -21.10 -9.32 6.29
C THR A 202 -20.67 -10.56 7.08
N PHE A 203 -20.23 -11.58 6.33
CA PHE A 203 -19.68 -12.82 6.83
C PHE A 203 -18.30 -13.11 6.20
N ASN A 204 -17.34 -13.46 7.05
CA ASN A 204 -16.08 -14.05 6.65
C ASN A 204 -16.22 -15.56 6.50
N LEU A 205 -15.52 -16.10 5.50
CA LEU A 205 -15.45 -17.52 5.18
C LEU A 205 -13.97 -17.93 5.27
N ASP A 206 -13.58 -18.57 6.37
CA ASP A 206 -12.19 -18.90 6.65
C ASP A 206 -11.92 -20.39 6.37
N TRP A 207 -10.96 -20.67 5.49
CA TRP A 207 -10.44 -22.02 5.22
C TRP A 207 -9.01 -22.18 5.70
N SER A 208 -8.70 -23.38 6.20
CA SER A 208 -7.34 -23.93 6.15
C SER A 208 -6.97 -24.34 4.72
N TYR A 209 -5.68 -24.50 4.41
CA TYR A 209 -5.27 -24.98 3.09
C TYR A 209 -5.92 -26.32 2.71
N SER A 210 -5.98 -27.29 3.63
CA SER A 210 -6.60 -28.59 3.39
C SER A 210 -8.08 -28.45 2.99
N THR A 211 -8.85 -27.70 3.77
CA THR A 211 -10.28 -27.49 3.49
C THR A 211 -10.52 -26.64 2.24
N LEU A 212 -9.61 -25.70 1.93
CA LEU A 212 -9.68 -24.92 0.70
C LEU A 212 -9.45 -25.82 -0.52
N ASN A 213 -8.46 -26.70 -0.45
CA ASN A 213 -8.13 -27.62 -1.54
C ASN A 213 -9.29 -28.58 -1.81
N GLU A 214 -9.88 -29.17 -0.77
CA GLU A 214 -11.09 -30.01 -0.87
C GLU A 214 -12.28 -29.26 -1.49
N ALA A 215 -12.47 -27.98 -1.13
CA ALA A 215 -13.53 -27.16 -1.72
C ALA A 215 -13.28 -26.79 -3.19
N ALA A 216 -12.02 -26.75 -3.63
CA ALA A 216 -11.62 -26.38 -4.99
C ALA A 216 -11.41 -27.58 -5.93
N ASP A 217 -11.28 -28.80 -5.40
CA ASP A 217 -11.05 -30.03 -6.15
C ASP A 217 -12.12 -31.11 -5.84
N PRO A 218 -13.00 -31.48 -6.79
CA PRO A 218 -13.07 -30.95 -8.15
C PRO A 218 -13.82 -29.62 -8.19
N HIS A 219 -13.33 -28.67 -8.99
CA HIS A 219 -13.97 -27.36 -9.20
C HIS A 219 -15.39 -27.43 -9.77
N THR A 220 -15.84 -28.61 -10.23
CA THR A 220 -17.19 -28.83 -10.75
C THR A 220 -18.25 -28.93 -9.66
N THR A 221 -17.86 -29.16 -8.41
CA THR A 221 -18.76 -29.27 -7.26
C THR A 221 -19.06 -27.89 -6.68
N PRO A 222 -20.33 -27.44 -6.66
CA PRO A 222 -20.68 -26.15 -6.09
C PRO A 222 -20.75 -26.21 -4.56
N LEU A 223 -20.34 -25.11 -3.92
CA LEU A 223 -20.66 -24.79 -2.53
C LEU A 223 -22.07 -24.20 -2.47
N THR A 224 -22.83 -24.53 -1.43
CA THR A 224 -24.18 -24.02 -1.19
C THR A 224 -24.20 -23.10 0.02
N PHE A 225 -24.54 -21.84 -0.21
CA PHE A 225 -24.69 -20.78 0.76
C PHE A 225 -26.17 -20.68 1.13
N SER A 226 -26.48 -20.84 2.41
CA SER A 226 -27.85 -20.71 2.93
C SER A 226 -27.89 -19.63 3.99
N ALA A 227 -28.82 -18.69 3.86
CA ALA A 227 -29.03 -17.61 4.82
C ALA A 227 -30.51 -17.54 5.21
N THR A 228 -30.78 -17.29 6.49
CA THR A 228 -32.12 -16.91 6.95
C THR A 228 -32.15 -15.40 7.11
N LEU A 229 -32.81 -14.73 6.18
CA LEU A 229 -32.90 -13.27 6.13
C LEU A 229 -33.64 -12.74 7.36
N ASN A 230 -33.47 -11.46 7.66
CA ASN A 230 -34.09 -10.81 8.82
C ASN A 230 -35.64 -10.84 8.80
N ASN A 231 -36.26 -11.04 7.64
CA ASN A 231 -37.70 -11.24 7.49
C ASN A 231 -38.16 -12.70 7.70
N GLY A 232 -37.25 -13.61 8.07
CA GLY A 232 -37.52 -15.03 8.29
C GLY A 232 -37.44 -15.90 7.04
N THR A 233 -37.26 -15.32 5.84
CA THR A 233 -37.16 -16.09 4.59
C THR A 233 -35.80 -16.75 4.48
N THR A 234 -35.78 -18.06 4.23
CA THR A 234 -34.55 -18.78 3.86
C THR A 234 -34.28 -18.64 2.38
N VAL A 235 -33.06 -18.22 2.03
CA VAL A 235 -32.59 -18.09 0.65
C VAL A 235 -31.31 -18.90 0.46
N GLN A 236 -31.09 -19.33 -0.78
CA GLN A 236 -29.90 -20.08 -1.15
C GLN A 236 -29.21 -19.49 -2.37
N LYS A 237 -27.88 -19.61 -2.39
CA LYS A 237 -27.03 -19.31 -3.52
C LYS A 237 -25.98 -20.39 -3.63
N THR A 238 -25.56 -20.71 -4.85
CA THR A 238 -24.44 -21.60 -5.12
C THR A 238 -23.34 -20.86 -5.83
N ALA A 239 -22.10 -21.27 -5.57
CA ALA A 239 -20.92 -20.83 -6.30
C ALA A 239 -19.91 -21.98 -6.31
N ARG A 240 -19.07 -22.03 -7.33
CA ARG A 240 -17.93 -22.96 -7.39
C ARG A 240 -16.67 -22.23 -6.96
N LEU A 241 -15.75 -22.96 -6.34
CA LEU A 241 -14.44 -22.46 -5.99
C LEU A 241 -13.41 -23.12 -6.91
N ALA A 242 -12.48 -22.34 -7.46
CA ALA A 242 -11.37 -22.87 -8.23
C ALA A 242 -10.09 -22.09 -7.98
N THR A 243 -8.94 -22.75 -8.18
CA THR A 243 -7.67 -22.06 -8.34
C THR A 243 -7.56 -21.50 -9.74
N ARG A 244 -7.25 -20.21 -9.84
CA ARG A 244 -7.17 -19.48 -11.11
C ARG A 244 -5.87 -18.73 -11.29
N VAL A 245 -5.47 -18.56 -12.54
CA VAL A 245 -4.46 -17.55 -12.93
C VAL A 245 -5.13 -16.19 -12.89
N VAL A 246 -4.70 -15.34 -11.95
CA VAL A 246 -5.26 -14.00 -11.71
C VAL A 246 -4.32 -12.88 -12.15
N GLY A 247 -3.05 -13.21 -12.44
CA GLY A 247 -2.07 -12.25 -12.93
C GLY A 247 -1.03 -12.94 -13.79
N LEU A 248 -0.60 -12.22 -14.84
CA LEU A 248 0.47 -12.65 -15.73
C LEU A 248 1.25 -11.42 -16.16
N ALA A 249 2.56 -11.45 -15.94
CA ALA A 249 3.49 -10.45 -16.43
C ALA A 249 4.68 -11.13 -17.11
N LEU A 250 5.34 -10.43 -18.02
CA LEU A 250 6.55 -10.90 -18.71
C LEU A 250 7.65 -9.85 -18.61
N THR A 251 8.88 -10.30 -18.49
CA THR A 251 10.08 -9.46 -18.61
C THR A 251 11.15 -10.18 -19.41
N SER A 252 11.96 -9.41 -20.13
CA SER A 252 13.19 -9.88 -20.75
C SER A 252 14.44 -9.47 -19.96
N GLY A 253 14.26 -8.68 -18.90
CA GLY A 253 15.31 -8.26 -17.97
C GLY A 253 15.44 -9.19 -16.76
N ASP A 254 16.06 -8.66 -15.70
CA ASP A 254 16.19 -9.37 -14.42
C ASP A 254 14.80 -9.54 -13.77
N PRO A 255 14.34 -10.79 -13.51
CA PRO A 255 13.06 -11.04 -12.86
C PRO A 255 12.98 -10.50 -11.44
N TYR A 256 14.08 -10.40 -10.69
CA TYR A 256 14.05 -9.89 -9.32
C TYR A 256 13.92 -8.37 -9.25
N THR A 257 14.34 -7.67 -10.30
CA THR A 257 14.09 -6.24 -10.46
C THR A 257 12.67 -5.98 -10.98
N SER A 258 12.19 -6.80 -11.92
CA SER A 258 10.88 -6.62 -12.54
C SER A 258 9.72 -7.08 -11.64
N PHE A 259 9.95 -8.15 -10.87
CA PHE A 259 8.99 -8.81 -9.99
C PHE A 259 9.59 -8.93 -8.59
N PRO A 260 9.78 -7.80 -7.89
CA PRO A 260 10.39 -7.81 -6.57
C PRO A 260 9.57 -8.66 -5.61
N GLN A 261 10.26 -9.40 -4.73
CA GLN A 261 9.59 -10.16 -3.69
C GLN A 261 8.78 -9.23 -2.78
N THR A 262 7.63 -9.71 -2.31
CA THR A 262 6.91 -9.03 -1.23
C THR A 262 7.79 -8.99 0.02
N VAL A 263 8.11 -7.79 0.49
CA VAL A 263 8.86 -7.52 1.73
C VAL A 263 7.92 -7.03 2.84
N CYS A 264 8.43 -6.91 4.06
CA CYS A 264 7.74 -6.13 5.09
C CYS A 264 7.92 -4.64 4.78
N THR A 265 6.83 -3.96 4.42
CA THR A 265 6.86 -2.50 4.23
C THR A 265 6.78 -1.79 5.58
N PRO A 266 7.28 -0.54 5.70
CA PRO A 266 7.14 0.22 6.94
C PRO A 266 5.68 0.38 7.40
N ALA A 267 4.75 0.62 6.45
CA ALA A 267 3.33 0.70 6.76
C ALA A 267 2.76 -0.60 7.35
N ALA A 268 3.10 -1.76 6.76
CA ALA A 268 2.69 -3.05 7.28
C ALA A 268 3.36 -3.35 8.64
N TYR A 269 4.63 -2.99 8.82
CA TYR A 269 5.35 -3.12 10.08
C TYR A 269 4.63 -2.38 11.20
N HIS A 270 4.34 -1.08 11.00
CA HIS A 270 3.65 -0.27 12.01
C HIS A 270 2.24 -0.75 12.29
N CYS A 271 1.52 -1.25 11.28
CA CYS A 271 0.21 -1.84 11.49
C CYS A 271 0.28 -3.11 12.36
N VAL A 272 1.23 -4.00 12.09
CA VAL A 272 1.41 -5.25 12.83
C VAL A 272 1.87 -4.99 14.26
N HIS A 273 2.90 -4.16 14.45
CA HIS A 273 3.51 -3.90 15.76
C HIS A 273 2.79 -2.82 16.58
N GLY A 274 1.93 -2.02 15.94
CA GLY A 274 1.01 -1.09 16.61
C GLY A 274 -0.35 -1.71 16.95
N ALA A 275 -0.60 -2.97 16.56
CA ALA A 275 -1.86 -3.64 16.86
C ALA A 275 -2.05 -3.84 18.37
N PRO A 276 -3.26 -3.67 18.92
CA PRO A 276 -3.52 -3.92 20.33
C PRO A 276 -3.16 -5.34 20.77
N ASP A 277 -2.74 -5.48 22.02
CA ASP A 277 -2.47 -6.79 22.63
C ASP A 277 -3.66 -7.76 22.44
N GLY A 278 -3.36 -8.98 21.98
CA GLY A 278 -4.36 -10.01 21.70
C GLY A 278 -4.98 -9.93 20.31
N THR A 279 -4.54 -9.01 19.44
CA THR A 279 -4.94 -9.02 18.03
C THR A 279 -4.50 -10.34 17.37
N THR A 280 -5.46 -11.08 16.83
CA THR A 280 -5.19 -12.35 16.14
C THR A 280 -5.36 -12.26 14.63
N ASP A 281 -5.96 -11.19 14.12
CA ASP A 281 -6.32 -11.07 12.70
C ASP A 281 -5.64 -9.83 12.11
N PHE A 282 -4.70 -10.05 11.20
CA PHE A 282 -3.89 -8.99 10.60
C PHE A 282 -4.27 -8.76 9.14
N SER A 283 -5.48 -9.17 8.71
CA SER A 283 -5.92 -8.97 7.33
C SER A 283 -6.01 -7.50 6.91
N ALA A 284 -6.05 -6.57 7.87
CA ALA A 284 -6.05 -5.13 7.61
C ALA A 284 -4.63 -4.55 7.38
N CYS A 285 -3.58 -5.28 7.75
CA CYS A 285 -2.20 -4.78 7.70
C CYS A 285 -1.47 -5.06 6.39
N GLY A 286 -2.04 -5.89 5.51
CA GLY A 286 -1.43 -6.21 4.22
C GLY A 286 -1.73 -7.64 3.78
N THR A 287 -0.95 -8.12 2.81
CA THR A 287 -1.06 -9.50 2.34
C THR A 287 -0.49 -10.49 3.36
N TYR A 288 -0.87 -11.77 3.28
CA TYR A 288 -0.26 -12.81 4.13
C TYR A 288 1.27 -12.78 4.09
N ARG A 289 1.88 -12.70 2.89
CA ARG A 289 3.35 -12.74 2.73
C ARG A 289 4.02 -11.52 3.37
N GLU A 290 3.47 -10.33 3.16
CA GLU A 290 3.95 -9.09 3.75
C GLU A 290 3.90 -9.14 5.29
N VAL A 291 2.72 -9.44 5.85
CA VAL A 291 2.54 -9.54 7.31
C VAL A 291 3.41 -10.65 7.90
N SER A 292 3.51 -11.81 7.23
CA SER A 292 4.34 -12.91 7.72
C SER A 292 5.81 -12.53 7.83
N ARG A 293 6.33 -11.67 6.95
CA ARG A 293 7.68 -11.12 7.07
C ARG A 293 7.80 -10.11 8.20
N CYS A 294 6.79 -9.24 8.36
CA CYS A 294 6.78 -8.25 9.44
C CYS A 294 6.77 -8.87 10.84
N MET A 295 6.15 -10.05 11.01
CA MET A 295 6.13 -10.79 12.27
C MET A 295 7.51 -11.21 12.78
N TYR A 296 8.48 -11.35 11.88
CA TYR A 296 9.86 -11.72 12.23
C TYR A 296 10.86 -10.58 12.00
N SER A 297 10.39 -9.41 11.58
CA SER A 297 11.21 -8.22 11.36
C SER A 297 11.52 -7.54 12.69
N SER A 298 12.77 -7.13 12.86
CA SER A 298 13.25 -6.40 14.04
C SER A 298 13.03 -4.90 13.95
N SER A 299 12.81 -4.38 12.74
CA SER A 299 12.52 -2.96 12.47
C SER A 299 11.72 -2.79 11.18
N ALA A 300 11.13 -1.60 11.00
CA ALA A 300 10.44 -1.21 9.77
C ALA A 300 11.37 -1.15 8.54
N CYS A 301 12.68 -0.99 8.77
CA CYS A 301 13.67 -0.73 7.73
C CYS A 301 14.55 -1.93 7.37
N GLU A 302 14.33 -3.11 7.98
CA GLU A 302 15.13 -4.31 7.73
C GLU A 302 15.08 -4.76 6.26
N TRP A 303 13.92 -4.57 5.62
CA TRP A 303 13.65 -5.01 4.24
C TRP A 303 13.17 -3.91 3.31
N ALA A 304 13.01 -2.69 3.84
CA ALA A 304 12.64 -1.54 3.03
C ALA A 304 13.84 -1.14 2.14
N PRO A 305 13.61 -0.66 0.91
CA PRO A 305 14.63 0.05 0.17
C PRO A 305 15.14 1.20 1.04
N LEU A 306 16.45 1.26 1.25
CA LEU A 306 17.06 2.38 1.94
C LEU A 306 17.15 3.54 0.95
N GLU A 307 16.69 4.70 1.36
CA GLU A 307 16.73 5.92 0.57
C GLU A 307 17.88 6.80 1.06
N PRO A 308 18.56 7.55 0.16
CA PRO A 308 19.44 8.63 0.58
C PRO A 308 18.69 9.58 1.51
N LEU A 309 19.37 10.15 2.50
CA LEU A 309 18.79 11.23 3.29
C LEU A 309 18.42 12.38 2.33
N ALA A 310 17.13 12.69 2.26
CA ALA A 310 16.57 13.81 1.54
C ALA A 310 15.56 14.51 2.44
N LEU A 311 15.39 15.82 2.30
CA LEU A 311 14.45 16.60 3.10
C LEU A 311 13.24 17.01 2.26
N ASP A 312 12.10 16.40 2.55
CA ASP A 312 10.85 16.70 1.86
C ASP A 312 10.07 17.80 2.59
N PRO A 313 9.73 18.94 1.95
CA PRO A 313 9.03 20.03 2.62
C PRO A 313 7.63 19.63 3.10
N ILE A 314 7.28 20.03 4.31
CA ILE A 314 5.93 19.85 4.89
C ILE A 314 5.31 21.18 5.32
N ASP A 315 3.98 21.20 5.44
CA ASP A 315 3.25 22.40 5.86
C ASP A 315 3.47 22.73 7.35
N ALA A 316 4.19 23.82 7.61
CA ALA A 316 4.44 24.36 8.95
C ALA A 316 3.45 25.47 9.36
N SER A 317 2.36 25.70 8.59
CA SER A 317 1.41 26.80 8.83
C SER A 317 0.79 26.80 10.22
N ALA A 318 0.67 25.63 10.86
CA ALA A 318 0.21 25.49 12.24
C ALA A 318 1.09 26.23 13.27
N LEU A 319 2.36 26.51 12.94
CA LEU A 319 3.31 27.22 13.81
C LEU A 319 3.28 28.75 13.64
N GLU A 320 2.58 29.26 12.63
CA GLU A 320 2.51 30.70 12.35
C GLU A 320 1.97 31.55 13.51
N PRO A 321 0.94 31.12 14.27
CA PRO A 321 0.48 31.88 15.44
C PRO A 321 1.57 32.01 16.53
N ALA A 322 2.36 30.97 16.77
CA ALA A 322 3.45 30.98 17.74
C ALA A 322 4.59 31.91 17.27
N ARG A 323 4.95 31.84 15.99
CA ARG A 323 5.93 32.74 15.36
C ARG A 323 5.48 34.21 15.44
N ALA A 324 4.23 34.49 15.08
CA ALA A 324 3.68 35.84 15.12
C ALA A 324 3.75 36.41 16.54
N THR A 325 3.40 35.60 17.55
CA THR A 325 3.49 35.99 18.97
C THR A 325 4.91 36.33 19.39
N TRP A 326 5.89 35.51 18.98
CA TRP A 326 7.32 35.75 19.23
C TRP A 326 7.80 37.12 18.68
N ASN A 327 7.24 37.55 17.55
CA ASN A 327 7.59 38.82 16.88
C ASN A 327 6.98 40.10 17.50
N ILE A 328 6.01 40.01 18.43
CA ILE A 328 5.22 41.18 18.89
C ILE A 328 6.00 42.17 19.77
N ASN A 329 7.09 41.75 20.42
CA ASN A 329 7.72 42.51 21.51
C ASN A 329 9.06 43.17 21.16
N THR A 330 9.22 43.68 19.94
CA THR A 330 10.37 44.53 19.59
C THR A 330 10.17 45.92 20.20
N ASN A 331 11.11 46.36 21.05
CA ASN A 331 11.08 47.70 21.64
C ASN A 331 12.09 48.61 20.91
N GLY A 332 11.90 49.93 21.00
CA GLY A 332 12.60 50.91 20.15
C GLY A 332 14.13 51.00 20.26
N TYR A 333 14.79 50.12 21.02
CA TYR A 333 16.25 50.04 21.14
C TYR A 333 16.82 48.64 20.88
N THR A 334 15.99 47.58 20.87
CA THR A 334 16.38 46.21 20.51
C THR A 334 15.29 45.58 19.65
N TRP A 335 15.63 45.10 18.46
CA TRP A 335 14.70 44.39 17.58
C TRP A 335 15.09 42.94 17.42
N HIS A 336 14.09 42.15 17.06
CA HIS A 336 14.21 40.78 16.62
C HIS A 336 13.07 40.48 15.66
N HIS A 337 13.29 39.55 14.76
CA HIS A 337 12.28 39.07 13.85
C HIS A 337 12.60 37.66 13.42
N MET A 338 11.57 36.85 13.32
CA MET A 338 11.63 35.51 12.78
C MET A 338 10.76 35.44 11.54
N THR A 339 11.35 35.00 10.43
CA THR A 339 10.65 34.72 9.18
C THR A 339 9.78 33.48 9.34
N SER A 340 8.90 33.22 8.36
CA SER A 340 8.10 31.99 8.36
C SER A 340 8.99 30.76 8.50
N LEU A 341 8.54 29.83 9.34
CA LEU A 341 9.27 28.59 9.58
C LEU A 341 9.13 27.68 8.37
N VAL A 342 10.20 26.96 8.08
CA VAL A 342 10.14 25.86 7.11
C VAL A 342 10.34 24.56 7.87
N ALA A 343 9.53 23.56 7.53
CA ALA A 343 9.64 22.23 8.08
C ALA A 343 9.82 21.21 6.96
N TYR A 344 10.54 20.14 7.28
CA TYR A 344 10.79 19.02 6.40
C TYR A 344 10.57 17.71 7.16
N GLU A 345 10.34 16.64 6.42
CA GLU A 345 10.41 15.27 6.91
C GLU A 345 11.60 14.54 6.28
N THR A 346 12.21 13.65 7.05
CA THR A 346 13.23 12.71 6.57
C THR A 346 12.56 11.39 6.16
N PRO A 347 13.04 10.69 5.11
CA PRO A 347 12.62 9.33 4.79
C PRO A 347 12.67 8.44 6.01
N GLU A 348 11.72 7.52 6.19
CA GLU A 348 11.71 6.65 7.38
C GLU A 348 12.95 5.75 7.43
N CYS A 349 13.35 5.20 6.28
CA CYS A 349 14.43 4.25 6.14
C CYS A 349 15.55 4.84 5.28
N THR A 350 16.62 5.28 5.94
CA THR A 350 17.77 5.90 5.28
C THR A 350 18.98 4.97 5.22
N ASP A 351 19.78 5.08 4.18
CA ASP A 351 21.06 4.36 4.05
C ASP A 351 22.16 4.91 4.98
N GLU A 352 22.03 6.17 5.36
CA GLU A 352 22.88 6.87 6.32
C GLU A 352 22.14 7.16 7.65
N PRO A 353 22.85 7.23 8.80
CA PRO A 353 22.24 7.62 10.06
C PRO A 353 21.64 9.04 10.01
N LYS A 354 20.36 9.17 10.37
CA LYS A 354 19.70 10.47 10.52
C LYS A 354 20.30 11.22 11.71
N THR A 355 21.18 12.17 11.40
CA THR A 355 21.86 13.01 12.39
C THR A 355 21.71 14.47 11.98
N ILE A 356 21.77 15.37 12.95
CA ILE A 356 21.76 16.82 12.64
C ILE A 356 22.92 17.22 11.71
N GLN A 357 24.05 16.52 11.75
CA GLN A 357 25.16 16.71 10.82
C GLN A 357 24.77 16.37 9.38
N GLY A 358 24.14 15.20 9.16
CA GLY A 358 23.65 14.79 7.84
C GLY A 358 22.58 15.74 7.31
N ILE A 359 21.70 16.21 8.19
CA ILE A 359 20.64 17.18 7.84
C ILE A 359 21.24 18.52 7.40
N ILE A 360 22.24 19.04 8.13
CA ILE A 360 22.92 20.28 7.73
C ILE A 360 23.66 20.10 6.41
N ALA A 361 24.30 18.95 6.18
CA ALA A 361 24.95 18.66 4.91
C ALA A 361 23.95 18.61 3.74
N ASP A 362 22.78 18.00 3.92
CA ASP A 362 21.72 17.96 2.91
C ASP A 362 21.15 19.36 2.60
N LEU A 363 20.85 20.16 3.64
CA LEU A 363 20.40 21.55 3.51
C LEU A 363 21.42 22.43 2.77
N GLU A 364 22.73 22.18 2.98
CA GLU A 364 23.82 22.88 2.29
C GLU A 364 23.92 22.44 0.82
N GLN A 365 23.89 21.14 0.55
CA GLN A 365 24.04 20.58 -0.79
C GLN A 365 22.90 20.96 -1.72
N ASN A 366 21.67 20.95 -1.22
CA ASN A 366 20.48 21.23 -2.02
C ASN A 366 20.14 22.73 -2.10
N ASP A 367 21.01 23.60 -1.56
CA ASP A 367 20.90 25.06 -1.58
C ASP A 367 19.50 25.56 -1.17
N ILE A 368 18.93 24.90 -0.16
CA ILE A 368 17.52 25.10 0.19
C ILE A 368 17.26 26.51 0.78
N GLN A 369 18.31 27.30 1.10
CA GLN A 369 18.21 28.65 1.68
C GLN A 369 19.41 29.61 1.38
N HIS A 370 20.25 29.41 0.35
CA HIS A 370 21.31 30.36 -0.10
C HIS A 370 22.26 30.92 0.99
N GLN A 371 22.62 30.16 2.02
CA GLN A 371 23.48 30.67 3.09
C GLN A 371 24.53 29.69 3.62
N ASN A 372 25.58 30.27 4.18
CA ASN A 372 26.79 29.59 4.63
C ASN A 372 26.55 28.85 5.96
N TYR A 373 26.46 27.53 5.94
CA TYR A 373 26.33 26.69 7.15
C TYR A 373 27.66 26.51 7.91
N TRP A 374 28.72 27.22 7.50
CA TRP A 374 30.04 27.13 8.12
C TRP A 374 30.11 28.04 9.36
N GLY A 375 30.29 27.44 10.54
CA GLY A 375 30.55 28.18 11.80
C GLY A 375 29.47 28.10 12.87
N GLY A 376 28.42 27.29 12.68
CA GLY A 376 27.45 27.00 13.74
C GLY A 376 27.94 25.99 14.78
N SER A 377 27.19 25.86 15.86
CA SER A 377 27.43 24.90 16.94
C SER A 377 26.30 23.89 17.02
N PHE A 378 26.64 22.62 17.23
CA PHE A 378 25.66 21.58 17.54
C PHE A 378 25.26 21.68 19.01
N LEU A 379 23.97 21.69 19.27
CA LEU A 379 23.37 21.86 20.58
C LEU A 379 22.42 20.70 20.87
N ASP A 380 22.29 20.37 22.16
CA ASP A 380 21.18 19.59 22.67
C ASP A 380 20.03 20.53 23.08
N ARG A 381 18.95 19.95 23.61
CA ARG A 381 17.79 20.71 24.10
C ARG A 381 18.16 21.74 25.18
N ALA A 382 19.14 21.47 26.04
CA ALA A 382 19.56 22.39 27.10
C ALA A 382 20.35 23.58 26.52
N GLY A 383 21.24 23.33 25.56
CA GLY A 383 21.95 24.36 24.81
C GLY A 383 20.99 25.24 24.01
N LEU A 384 19.97 24.63 23.40
CA LEU A 384 18.97 25.33 22.60
C LEU A 384 18.22 26.40 23.41
N ALA A 385 17.87 26.11 24.66
CA ALA A 385 17.20 27.04 25.58
C ALA A 385 18.04 28.28 25.96
N ASN A 386 19.28 28.39 25.47
CA ASN A 386 20.12 29.58 25.65
C ASN A 386 20.28 30.40 24.36
N THR A 387 19.70 29.96 23.24
CA THR A 387 19.77 30.64 21.93
C THR A 387 18.73 31.76 21.82
N LEU A 388 18.90 32.66 20.84
CA LEU A 388 17.98 33.78 20.60
C LEU A 388 16.51 33.35 20.55
N PHE A 389 16.21 32.28 19.80
CA PHE A 389 14.84 31.86 19.52
C PHE A 389 14.14 31.28 20.77
N PHE A 390 14.88 30.58 21.64
CA PHE A 390 14.29 29.73 22.68
C PHE A 390 14.67 30.12 24.11
N ARG A 391 15.42 31.22 24.29
CA ARG A 391 15.84 31.67 25.63
C ARG A 391 14.68 32.17 26.49
N SER A 392 14.66 31.74 27.75
CA SER A 392 13.74 32.27 28.75
C SER A 392 14.01 33.76 29.02
N GLY A 393 13.03 34.62 28.81
CA GLY A 393 13.11 36.07 29.10
C GLY A 393 13.42 36.97 27.89
N TYR A 394 13.64 36.38 26.71
CA TYR A 394 13.56 37.06 25.41
C TYR A 394 12.30 36.52 24.72
N PRO A 395 11.43 37.37 24.15
CA PRO A 395 9.99 37.25 24.33
C PRO A 395 9.45 35.89 23.87
N ASP A 396 9.01 35.12 24.86
CA ASP A 396 8.24 33.88 24.75
C ASP A 396 8.89 32.69 24.01
N GLY A 397 10.23 32.62 24.00
CA GLY A 397 10.96 31.50 23.40
C GLY A 397 10.57 30.11 23.95
N THR A 398 10.15 30.03 25.22
CA THR A 398 9.65 28.79 25.82
C THR A 398 8.31 28.34 25.22
N SER A 399 7.38 29.26 24.98
CA SER A 399 6.09 28.92 24.34
C SER A 399 6.28 28.58 22.86
N LEU A 400 7.21 29.25 22.18
CA LEU A 400 7.60 28.87 20.82
C LEU A 400 8.13 27.43 20.78
N LEU A 401 9.08 27.07 21.66
CA LEU A 401 9.59 25.70 21.73
C LEU A 401 8.47 24.70 22.06
N GLY A 402 7.54 25.04 22.95
CA GLY A 402 6.39 24.19 23.27
C GLY A 402 5.46 23.96 22.07
N ALA A 403 5.22 24.98 21.23
CA ALA A 403 4.46 24.82 20.00
C ALA A 403 5.17 23.92 18.98
N VAL A 404 6.49 24.08 18.85
CA VAL A 404 7.33 23.24 17.99
C VAL A 404 7.33 21.79 18.48
N ASP A 405 7.46 21.55 19.79
CA ASP A 405 7.36 20.22 20.38
C ASP A 405 5.99 19.58 20.09
N GLY A 406 4.90 20.35 20.24
CA GLY A 406 3.56 19.87 19.92
C GLY A 406 3.37 19.49 18.45
N PHE A 407 3.98 20.25 17.54
CA PHE A 407 4.00 19.96 16.10
C PHE A 407 4.85 18.73 15.78
N ALA A 408 6.03 18.62 16.40
CA ALA A 408 7.00 17.57 16.08
C ALA A 408 6.80 16.26 16.85
N GLY A 409 5.85 16.19 17.77
CA GLY A 409 5.61 15.04 18.66
C GLY A 409 6.49 15.01 19.92
N GLY A 410 7.33 16.02 20.13
CA GLY A 410 8.21 16.19 21.29
C GLY A 410 9.40 15.23 21.32
N GLY A 411 9.97 15.01 22.51
CA GLY A 411 11.09 14.08 22.73
C GLY A 411 12.49 14.70 22.62
N ASP A 412 13.47 13.89 22.26
CA ASP A 412 14.85 14.35 22.10
C ASP A 412 15.00 15.28 20.90
N ILE A 413 15.90 16.27 21.02
CA ILE A 413 16.22 17.22 19.96
C ILE A 413 17.72 17.20 19.72
N GLN A 414 18.11 17.12 18.46
CA GLN A 414 19.43 17.51 18.00
C GLN A 414 19.31 18.86 17.28
N ALA A 415 20.14 19.83 17.63
CA ALA A 415 20.04 21.17 17.06
C ALA A 415 21.37 21.65 16.51
N TRP A 416 21.30 22.54 15.54
CA TRP A 416 22.41 23.34 15.06
C TRP A 416 22.02 24.81 15.12
N TYR A 417 22.91 25.67 15.59
CA TYR A 417 22.65 27.10 15.73
C TYR A 417 23.86 27.92 15.28
N ALA A 418 23.61 28.96 14.51
CA ALA A 418 24.62 29.92 14.10
C ALA A 418 24.09 31.36 14.21
N THR A 419 25.03 32.28 14.41
CA THR A 419 24.79 33.71 14.29
C THR A 419 25.89 34.35 13.51
N GLU A 420 25.55 35.23 12.59
CA GLU A 420 26.51 36.04 11.86
C GLU A 420 26.14 37.52 11.95
N ARG A 421 27.15 38.38 11.89
CA ARG A 421 26.92 39.82 11.91
C ARG A 421 26.58 40.29 10.50
N ASP A 422 25.48 41.00 10.38
CA ASP A 422 25.06 41.64 9.13
C ASP A 422 25.33 43.14 9.19
N SER A 423 25.69 43.71 8.03
CA SER A 423 26.07 45.12 7.95
C SER A 423 24.84 45.99 7.86
N CYS A 424 24.69 46.93 8.81
CA CYS A 424 23.63 47.93 8.77
C CYS A 424 24.15 49.31 9.18
N HIS A 425 23.48 50.38 8.72
CA HIS A 425 23.93 51.75 8.94
C HIS A 425 23.52 52.25 10.34
N ASN A 426 24.50 52.55 11.20
CA ASN A 426 24.31 53.01 12.59
C ASN A 426 23.56 52.03 13.49
N CYS A 427 23.76 50.73 13.26
CA CYS A 427 23.21 49.68 14.11
C CYS A 427 24.14 48.47 14.19
N THR A 428 23.84 47.59 15.13
CA THR A 428 24.39 46.23 15.14
C THR A 428 23.25 45.26 14.81
N GLN A 429 23.31 44.65 13.63
CA GLN A 429 22.38 43.59 13.20
C GLN A 429 23.12 42.25 13.16
N ASN A 430 22.45 41.20 13.59
CA ASN A 430 22.91 39.83 13.47
C ASN A 430 21.79 39.00 12.85
N ILE A 431 22.16 38.10 11.95
CA ILE A 431 21.29 37.04 11.45
C ILE A 431 21.48 35.85 12.38
N ALA A 432 20.39 35.16 12.71
CA ALA A 432 20.40 33.95 13.50
C ALA A 432 19.66 32.86 12.73
N ARG A 433 20.24 31.65 12.74
CA ARG A 433 19.62 30.45 12.18
C ARG A 433 19.66 29.33 13.19
N ALA A 434 18.56 28.61 13.32
CA ALA A 434 18.51 27.35 14.04
C ALA A 434 17.94 26.25 13.12
N VAL A 435 18.52 25.06 13.18
CA VAL A 435 17.96 23.85 12.59
C VAL A 435 17.72 22.87 13.72
N LEU A 436 16.49 22.41 13.86
CA LEU A 436 16.09 21.43 14.86
C LEU A 436 15.74 20.13 14.17
N PHE A 437 16.28 19.03 14.66
CA PHE A 437 15.93 17.69 14.24
C PHE A 437 15.34 16.91 15.41
N TYR A 438 14.16 16.31 15.18
CA TYR A 438 13.46 15.45 16.11
C TYR A 438 13.62 13.99 15.66
N PRO A 439 14.57 13.21 16.24
CA PRO A 439 14.86 11.87 15.75
C PRO A 439 13.69 10.89 15.85
N GLY A 440 12.80 11.10 16.83
CA GLY A 440 11.64 10.24 17.07
C GLY A 440 10.55 10.37 15.99
N SER A 441 10.40 11.55 15.38
CA SER A 441 9.41 11.80 14.33
C SER A 441 10.01 11.98 12.93
N GLY A 442 11.34 12.13 12.83
CA GLY A 442 12.00 12.41 11.56
C GLY A 442 11.78 13.84 11.06
N LEU A 443 11.30 14.75 11.91
CA LEU A 443 10.97 16.11 11.52
C LEU A 443 12.17 17.06 11.69
N VAL A 444 12.35 17.92 10.69
CA VAL A 444 13.37 18.96 10.66
C VAL A 444 12.68 20.32 10.58
N LEU A 445 13.06 21.26 11.43
CA LEU A 445 12.56 22.63 11.39
C LEU A 445 13.70 23.62 11.25
N VAL A 446 13.56 24.54 10.30
CA VAL A 446 14.53 25.61 10.01
C VAL A 446 13.93 26.94 10.44
N PHE A 447 14.67 27.64 11.29
CA PHE A 447 14.34 28.93 11.86
C PHE A 447 15.31 29.95 11.30
N ASP A 448 14.77 31.00 10.73
CA ASP A 448 15.53 32.14 10.25
C ASP A 448 15.03 33.42 10.89
N GLY A 449 15.97 34.28 11.26
CA GLY A 449 15.64 35.52 11.90
C GLY A 449 16.82 36.47 11.99
N TYR A 450 16.54 37.65 12.50
CA TYR A 450 17.54 38.67 12.78
C TYR A 450 17.28 39.31 14.12
N TYR A 451 18.31 39.87 14.73
CA TYR A 451 18.22 40.65 15.96
C TYR A 451 19.29 41.72 16.01
N GLY A 452 19.04 42.80 16.75
CA GLY A 452 19.96 43.92 16.79
C GLY A 452 19.58 45.01 17.76
N TYR A 453 20.41 46.06 17.77
CA TYR A 453 20.20 47.28 18.54
C TYR A 453 20.82 48.48 17.82
N ASP A 454 20.26 49.66 18.08
CA ASP A 454 20.80 50.93 17.57
C ASP A 454 22.04 51.34 18.36
N SER A 455 23.06 51.84 17.68
CA SER A 455 24.35 52.23 18.28
C SER A 455 24.36 53.59 18.91
#